data_AF-A0A926LVW0-F1
#
_entry.id   AF-A0A926LVW0-F1
#
_cell.length_a   1.000
_cell.length_b   1.000
_cell.length_c   1.000
_cell.angle_alpha   90.00
_cell.angle_beta   90.00
_cell.angle_gamma   90.00
#
_symmetry.space_group_name_H-M   'P 1'
#
loop_
_entity.id
_entity.type
_entity.pdbx_description
1 polymer ?
#
loop_
_entity_poly.entity_id
_entity_poly.type
_entity_poly.pdbx_seq_one_letter_code
_entity_poly.pdbx_strand_id
1 'polypeptide(L)'
;LIKEELDELKEAMDNNDLLEVADALTDILYVTYGTGHAFGINLDKCFDEVQNSNMSKLSENGEPIYNESGKIMKGPNYFKPDLTKFVS
;
A
#
# COMPACT_ATOMS: atom_id res chain seq x y z
N LEU A 1 -17.11 -4.86 6.94
CA LEU A 1 -16.16 -5.01 5.83
C LEU A 1 -14.92 -4.18 6.16
N ILE A 2 -14.44 -3.17 5.40
CA ILE A 2 -13.08 -2.60 5.68
C ILE A 2 -12.77 -2.26 7.16
N LYS A 3 -13.69 -1.61 7.89
CA LYS A 3 -13.46 -1.30 9.32
C LYS A 3 -13.43 -2.56 10.20
N GLU A 4 -14.28 -3.53 9.90
CA GLU A 4 -14.40 -4.81 10.60
C GLU A 4 -13.12 -5.63 10.44
N GLU A 5 -12.65 -5.85 9.21
CA GLU A 5 -11.41 -6.60 8.96
C GLU A 5 -10.18 -5.94 9.63
N LEU A 6 -10.19 -4.59 9.72
CA LEU A 6 -9.15 -3.84 10.42
C LEU A 6 -9.20 -4.05 11.94
N ASP A 7 -10.39 -4.18 12.52
CA ASP A 7 -10.53 -4.43 13.94
C ASP A 7 -10.14 -5.88 14.28
N GLU A 8 -10.45 -6.85 13.40
CA GLU A 8 -9.97 -8.24 13.50
C GLU A 8 -8.44 -8.33 13.39
N LEU A 9 -7.82 -7.61 12.46
CA LEU A 9 -6.36 -7.53 12.35
C LEU A 9 -5.71 -7.05 13.66
N LYS A 10 -6.30 -6.04 14.31
CA LYS A 10 -5.77 -5.53 15.60
C LYS A 10 -5.86 -6.58 16.69
N GLU A 11 -7.01 -7.26 16.79
CA GLU A 11 -7.20 -8.34 17.76
C GLU A 11 -6.19 -9.48 17.54
N ALA A 12 -6.00 -9.90 16.29
CA ALA A 12 -5.02 -10.93 15.93
C ALA A 12 -3.59 -10.52 16.31
N MET A 13 -3.22 -9.25 16.07
CA MET A 13 -1.92 -8.71 16.47
C MET A 13 -1.75 -8.66 18.00
N ASP A 14 -2.76 -8.19 18.74
CA ASP A 14 -2.73 -8.13 20.20
C ASP A 14 -2.61 -9.53 20.83
N ASN A 15 -3.22 -10.53 20.19
CA ASN A 15 -3.14 -11.94 20.58
C ASN A 15 -1.87 -12.66 20.11
N ASN A 16 -1.01 -12.01 19.31
CA ASN A 16 0.15 -12.63 18.64
C ASN A 16 -0.21 -13.87 17.80
N ASP A 17 -1.40 -13.89 17.21
CA ASP A 17 -1.87 -15.00 16.37
C ASP A 17 -1.54 -14.75 14.90
N LEU A 18 -0.44 -15.35 14.42
CA LEU A 18 0.03 -15.12 13.06
C LEU A 18 -0.93 -15.69 11.99
N LEU A 19 -1.71 -16.72 12.32
CA LEU A 19 -2.66 -17.29 11.37
C LEU A 19 -3.82 -16.32 11.14
N GLU A 20 -4.39 -15.81 12.23
CA GLU A 20 -5.47 -14.81 12.18
C GLU A 20 -4.97 -13.47 11.58
N VAL A 21 -3.70 -13.10 11.81
CA VAL A 21 -3.09 -11.94 11.12
C VAL A 21 -3.08 -12.14 9.61
N ALA A 22 -2.70 -13.35 9.13
CA ALA A 22 -2.69 -13.63 7.71
C ALA A 22 -4.09 -13.65 7.10
N ASP A 23 -5.08 -14.16 7.84
CA ASP A 23 -6.49 -14.19 7.45
C ASP A 23 -7.06 -12.76 7.33
N ALA A 24 -6.96 -11.96 8.40
CA ALA A 24 -7.47 -10.59 8.41
C ALA A 24 -6.78 -9.69 7.35
N LEU A 25 -5.47 -9.86 7.11
CA LEU A 25 -4.78 -9.16 6.00
C LEU A 25 -5.35 -9.57 4.63
N THR A 26 -5.68 -10.85 4.45
CA THR A 26 -6.27 -11.36 3.22
C THR A 26 -7.68 -10.80 3.03
N ASP A 27 -8.48 -10.74 4.08
CA ASP A 27 -9.83 -10.18 4.02
C ASP A 27 -9.83 -8.68 3.75
N ILE A 28 -8.90 -7.93 4.35
CA ILE A 28 -8.67 -6.52 3.99
C ILE A 28 -8.41 -6.37 2.48
N LEU A 29 -7.55 -7.21 1.90
CA LEU A 29 -7.30 -7.19 0.46
C LEU A 29 -8.58 -7.52 -0.31
N TYR A 30 -9.32 -8.55 0.10
CA TYR A 30 -10.53 -8.99 -0.56
C TYR A 30 -11.60 -7.90 -0.62
N VAL A 31 -11.91 -7.28 0.52
CA VAL A 31 -12.92 -6.19 0.59
C VAL A 31 -12.44 -4.93 -0.12
N THR A 32 -11.12 -4.67 -0.12
CA THR A 32 -10.52 -3.54 -0.83
C THR A 32 -10.63 -3.73 -2.35
N TYR A 33 -10.25 -4.90 -2.87
CA TYR A 33 -10.41 -5.25 -4.28
C TYR A 33 -11.87 -5.28 -4.72
N GLY A 34 -12.75 -5.86 -3.90
CA GLY A 34 -14.19 -5.84 -4.15
C GLY A 34 -14.74 -4.42 -4.26
N THR A 35 -14.30 -3.51 -3.37
CA THR A 35 -14.68 -2.09 -3.42
C THR A 35 -14.15 -1.43 -4.70
N GLY A 36 -12.86 -1.61 -5.02
CA GLY A 36 -12.28 -1.07 -6.26
C GLY A 36 -13.05 -1.53 -7.51
N HIS A 37 -13.34 -2.83 -7.59
CA HIS A 37 -14.14 -3.39 -8.67
C HIS A 37 -15.55 -2.78 -8.76
N ALA A 38 -16.24 -2.60 -7.62
CA ALA A 38 -17.57 -1.99 -7.57
C ALA A 38 -17.58 -0.54 -8.08
N PHE A 39 -16.49 0.20 -7.90
CA PHE A 39 -16.31 1.56 -8.43
C PHE A 39 -15.69 1.60 -9.84
N GLY A 40 -15.44 0.45 -10.48
CA GLY A 40 -14.80 0.39 -11.79
C GLY A 40 -13.31 0.77 -11.79
N ILE A 41 -12.66 0.75 -10.61
CA ILE A 41 -11.25 1.12 -10.44
C ILE A 41 -10.40 -0.15 -10.50
N ASN A 42 -9.44 -0.18 -11.42
CA ASN A 42 -8.43 -1.23 -11.46
C ASN A 42 -7.33 -0.94 -10.42
N LEU A 43 -7.42 -1.59 -9.26
CA LEU A 43 -6.49 -1.36 -8.16
C LEU A 43 -5.07 -1.89 -8.41
N ASP A 44 -4.89 -2.90 -9.26
CA ASP A 44 -3.54 -3.36 -9.66
C ASP A 44 -2.80 -2.22 -10.37
N LYS A 45 -3.46 -1.54 -11.31
CA LYS A 45 -2.87 -0.37 -12.01
C LYS A 45 -2.58 0.78 -11.06
N CYS A 46 -3.47 1.05 -10.10
CA CYS A 46 -3.23 2.04 -9.07
C CYS A 46 -2.02 1.68 -8.21
N PHE A 47 -1.89 0.41 -7.83
CA PHE A 47 -0.77 -0.10 -7.05
C PHE A 47 0.56 0.04 -7.81
N ASP A 48 0.59 -0.34 -9.09
CA ASP A 48 1.77 -0.23 -9.94
C ASP A 48 2.27 1.22 -10.06
N GLU A 49 1.38 2.20 -10.26
CA GLU A 49 1.75 3.62 -10.32
C GLU A 49 2.33 4.11 -8.98
N VAL A 50 1.71 3.72 -7.86
CA VAL A 50 2.23 4.06 -6.52
C VAL A 50 3.57 3.39 -6.26
N GLN A 51 3.73 2.13 -6.66
CA GLN A 51 4.97 1.39 -6.50
C GLN A 51 6.09 2.01 -7.34
N ASN A 52 5.83 2.35 -8.61
CA ASN A 52 6.78 3.03 -9.47
C ASN A 52 7.20 4.39 -8.87
N SER A 53 6.26 5.16 -8.33
CA SER A 53 6.56 6.40 -7.61
C SER A 53 7.40 6.13 -6.34
N ASN A 54 7.12 5.08 -5.58
CA ASN A 54 7.91 4.73 -4.39
C ASN A 54 9.34 4.33 -4.77
N MET A 55 9.53 3.51 -5.80
CA MET A 55 10.85 3.13 -6.30
C MET A 55 11.63 4.33 -6.86
N SER A 56 10.95 5.33 -7.42
CA SER A 56 11.58 6.58 -7.86
C SER A 56 12.19 7.42 -6.74
N LYS A 57 11.86 7.14 -5.47
CA LYS A 57 12.46 7.79 -4.29
C LYS A 57 13.87 7.25 -3.98
N LEU A 58 14.23 6.10 -4.51
CA LEU A 58 15.52 5.47 -4.25
C LEU A 58 16.66 6.23 -4.96
N SER A 59 17.88 6.03 -4.48
CA SER A 59 19.09 6.52 -5.13
C SER A 59 19.32 5.84 -6.48
N GLU A 60 20.30 6.32 -7.25
CA GLU A 60 20.69 5.69 -8.52
C GLU A 60 21.15 4.23 -8.36
N ASN A 61 21.58 3.84 -7.16
CA ASN A 61 21.98 2.47 -6.82
C ASN A 61 20.82 1.62 -6.28
N GLY A 62 19.59 2.15 -6.23
CA GLY A 62 18.42 1.45 -5.70
C GLY A 62 18.36 1.41 -4.18
N GLU A 63 19.09 2.29 -3.48
CA GLU A 63 19.11 2.34 -2.02
C GLU A 63 18.19 3.46 -1.49
N PRO A 64 17.51 3.27 -0.34
CA PRO A 64 16.74 4.35 0.27
C PRO A 64 17.68 5.48 0.74
N ILE A 65 17.31 6.73 0.43
CA ILE A 65 18.02 7.92 0.90
C ILE A 65 17.37 8.34 2.22
N TYR A 66 18.14 8.52 3.29
CA TYR A 66 17.63 8.93 4.60
C TYR A 66 18.11 10.33 4.98
N ASN A 67 17.28 11.09 5.70
CA ASN A 67 17.72 12.31 6.37
C ASN A 67 18.34 12.00 7.76
N GLU A 68 18.81 13.03 8.45
CA GLU A 68 19.42 12.92 9.79
C GLU A 68 18.50 12.28 10.85
N SER A 69 17.18 12.28 10.63
CA SER A 69 16.18 11.67 11.51
C SER A 69 15.82 10.23 11.11
N GLY A 70 16.48 9.63 10.11
CA GLY A 70 16.15 8.31 9.59
C GLY A 70 14.89 8.26 8.72
N LYS A 71 14.38 9.41 8.26
CA LYS A 71 13.22 9.48 7.35
C LYS A 71 13.67 9.29 5.91
N ILE A 72 12.96 8.44 5.16
CA ILE A 72 13.15 8.26 3.72
C ILE A 72 12.89 9.59 2.99
N MET A 73 13.87 10.02 2.21
CA MET A 73 13.86 11.20 1.37
C MET A 73 13.44 10.86 -0.07
N LYS A 74 13.05 11.90 -0.80
CA LYS A 74 12.77 11.81 -2.23
C LYS A 74 14.10 11.82 -2.99
N GLY A 75 14.36 10.75 -3.73
CA GLY A 75 15.49 10.68 -4.66
C GLY A 75 15.39 11.66 -5.83
N PRO A 76 16.49 11.82 -6.58
CA PRO A 76 16.59 12.81 -7.66
C PRO A 76 15.59 12.56 -8.80
N ASN A 77 15.16 11.30 -8.97
CA ASN A 77 14.20 10.89 -10.01
C ASN A 77 12.76 10.81 -9.50
N TYR A 78 12.46 11.34 -8.32
CA TYR A 78 11.15 11.23 -7.72
C TYR A 78 10.06 11.87 -8.59
N PHE A 79 8.98 11.13 -8.80
CA PHE A 79 7.71 11.66 -9.30
C PHE A 79 6.56 11.31 -8.36
N LYS A 80 5.54 12.18 -8.30
CA LYS A 80 4.30 11.91 -7.56
C LYS A 80 3.43 10.92 -8.35
N PRO A 81 2.81 9.91 -7.72
CA PRO A 81 1.94 9.00 -8.46
C PRO A 81 0.73 9.75 -8.99
N ASP A 82 0.34 9.46 -10.22
CA ASP A 82 -0.82 10.06 -10.87
C ASP A 82 -1.92 9.01 -11.08
N LEU A 83 -2.82 8.94 -10.11
CA LEU A 83 -3.98 8.05 -10.15
C LEU A 83 -5.11 8.54 -11.05
N THR A 84 -5.06 9.79 -11.54
CA THR A 84 -6.09 10.31 -12.45
C THR A 84 -6.13 9.54 -13.77
N LYS A 85 -5.04 8.84 -14.12
CA LYS A 85 -4.96 7.91 -15.24
C LYS A 85 -5.92 6.72 -15.15
N PHE A 86 -6.42 6.40 -13.95
CA PHE A 86 -7.21 5.19 -13.68
C PHE A 86 -8.62 5.47 -13.17
N VAL A 87 -9.01 6.75 -13.06
CA VAL A 87 -10.35 7.17 -12.65
C VAL A 87 -10.90 8.11 -13.71
N SER A 88 -12.20 7.97 -14.03
CA SER A 88 -12.89 8.74 -15.07
C SER A 88 -13.74 9.84 -14.47
#